data_AF-A0A124JUF8-F1
#
_entry.id   AF-A0A124JUF8-F1
#
_cell.length_a   1.000
_cell.length_b   1.000
_cell.length_c   1.000
_cell.angle_alpha   90.00
_cell.angle_beta   90.00
_cell.angle_gamma   90.00
#
_symmetry.space_group_name_H-M   'P 1'
#
loop_
_entity.id
_entity.type
_entity.pdbx_description
1 polymer ?
#
loop_
_entity_poly.entity_id
_entity_poly.type
_entity_poly.pdbx_seq_one_letter_code
_entity_poly.pdbx_strand_id
1 'polypeptide(L)'
;MELAPSGATEAVALVTSCLTLVKPVGMSGEDAHAWLTVATGEVAHLPRDILEAACAAARRTCTHHGQIVPTILKEGEELLSLRRTRLGVDVIPRDRHLPAPDRWKPSAEEIELIKADAAAGLHGRGAA
;
A
#
# COMPACT_ATOMS: atom_id res chain seq x y z
N MET A 1 -21.09 3.92 5.59
CA MET A 1 -19.76 4.57 5.49
C MET A 1 -18.73 3.46 5.50
N GLU A 2 -18.14 3.17 4.34
CA GLU A 2 -17.37 1.95 4.08
C GLU A 2 -15.86 2.24 4.15
N LEU A 3 -15.07 1.21 4.50
CA LEU A 3 -13.60 1.26 4.48
C LEU A 3 -13.02 0.66 3.20
N ALA A 4 -13.87 0.26 2.26
CA ALA A 4 -13.43 -0.35 1.02
C ALA A 4 -12.62 0.66 0.18
N PRO A 5 -11.54 0.18 -0.46
CA PRO A 5 -10.72 1.02 -1.32
C PRO A 5 -11.55 1.55 -2.49
N SER A 6 -11.15 2.72 -2.99
CA SER A 6 -11.72 3.30 -4.19
C SER A 6 -11.53 2.40 -5.42
N GLY A 7 -12.49 2.42 -6.34
CA GLY A 7 -12.34 1.73 -7.62
C GLY A 7 -11.25 2.39 -8.46
N ALA A 8 -10.46 1.60 -9.20
CA ALA A 8 -9.34 2.12 -10.00
C ALA A 8 -9.77 3.25 -10.96
N THR A 9 -10.91 3.11 -11.64
CA THR A 9 -11.45 4.13 -12.55
C THR A 9 -11.76 5.45 -11.85
N GLU A 10 -12.30 5.40 -10.63
CA GLU A 10 -12.65 6.59 -9.85
C GLU A 10 -11.39 7.31 -9.37
N ALA A 11 -10.40 6.55 -8.90
CA ALA A 11 -9.12 7.07 -8.47
C ALA A 11 -8.38 7.76 -9.64
N VAL A 12 -8.33 7.14 -10.82
CA VAL A 12 -7.76 7.77 -12.03
C VAL A 12 -8.45 9.10 -12.32
N ALA A 13 -9.79 9.15 -12.30
CA ALA A 13 -10.54 10.38 -12.61
C ALA A 13 -10.22 11.51 -11.61
N LEU A 14 -10.16 11.20 -10.32
CA LEU A 14 -9.87 12.18 -9.27
C LEU A 14 -8.44 12.70 -9.34
N VAL A 15 -7.46 11.81 -9.54
CA VAL A 15 -6.05 12.21 -9.66
C VAL A 15 -5.81 12.97 -10.97
N THR A 16 -6.46 12.59 -12.07
CA THR A 16 -6.42 13.33 -13.34
C THR A 16 -6.90 14.77 -13.19
N SER A 17 -7.98 14.99 -12.43
CA SER A 17 -8.48 16.34 -12.14
C SER A 17 -7.44 17.18 -11.40
N CYS A 18 -6.69 16.58 -10.47
CA CYS A 18 -5.61 17.27 -9.75
C CYS A 18 -4.45 17.62 -10.69
N LEU A 19 -3.99 16.66 -11.49
CA LEU A 19 -2.90 16.88 -12.44
C LEU A 19 -3.23 17.98 -13.45
N THR A 20 -4.47 18.02 -13.94
CA THR A 20 -4.91 19.00 -14.95
C THR A 20 -4.67 20.45 -14.51
N LEU A 21 -4.76 20.75 -13.21
CA LEU A 21 -4.57 22.11 -12.69
C LEU A 21 -3.11 22.57 -12.67
N VAL A 22 -2.17 21.61 -12.54
CA VAL A 22 -0.75 21.89 -12.32
C VAL A 22 0.14 21.15 -13.33
N LYS A 23 -0.46 20.70 -14.44
CA LYS A 23 0.23 19.96 -15.48
C LYS A 23 1.33 20.87 -16.04
N PRO A 24 2.61 20.47 -15.95
CA PRO A 24 3.69 21.34 -16.39
C PRO A 24 3.68 21.48 -17.92
N VAL A 25 4.09 22.67 -18.37
CA VAL A 25 4.29 22.93 -19.79
C VAL A 25 5.38 22.00 -20.32
N GLY A 26 5.10 21.29 -21.41
CA GLY A 26 6.02 20.33 -22.02
C GLY A 26 5.84 18.87 -21.58
N MET A 27 4.98 18.58 -20.60
CA MET A 27 4.63 17.19 -20.28
C MET A 27 3.77 16.59 -21.40
N SER A 28 4.31 15.57 -22.06
CA SER A 28 3.64 14.85 -23.13
C SER A 28 2.39 14.11 -22.62
N GLY A 29 1.58 13.58 -23.54
CA GLY A 29 0.47 12.71 -23.18
C GLY A 29 0.94 11.41 -22.53
N GLU A 30 2.05 10.86 -23.01
CA GLU A 30 2.65 9.62 -22.51
C GLU A 30 3.21 9.80 -21.10
N ASP A 31 3.95 10.88 -20.85
CA ASP A 31 4.46 11.20 -19.52
C ASP A 31 3.33 11.41 -18.51
N ALA A 32 2.26 12.09 -18.92
CA ALA A 32 1.08 12.29 -18.09
C ALA A 32 0.40 10.95 -17.77
N HIS A 33 0.31 10.04 -18.74
CA HIS A 33 -0.27 8.71 -18.54
C HIS A 33 0.57 7.84 -17.60
N ALA A 34 1.90 7.83 -17.79
CA ALA A 34 2.83 7.12 -16.92
C ALA A 34 2.74 7.65 -15.49
N TRP A 35 2.73 8.97 -15.33
CA TRP A 35 2.57 9.62 -14.03
C TRP A 35 1.24 9.25 -13.37
N LEU A 36 0.12 9.32 -14.11
CA LEU A 36 -1.21 8.98 -13.58
C LEU A 36 -1.31 7.53 -13.16
N THR A 37 -0.70 6.62 -13.90
CA THR A 37 -0.69 5.18 -13.59
C THR A 37 -0.03 4.94 -12.23
N VAL A 38 1.15 5.50 -12.01
CA VAL A 38 1.87 5.37 -10.74
C VAL A 38 1.12 6.09 -9.61
N ALA A 39 0.76 7.37 -9.82
CA ALA A 39 0.11 8.19 -8.80
C ALA A 39 -1.23 7.59 -8.33
N THR A 40 -1.99 6.99 -9.24
CA THR A 40 -3.25 6.31 -8.87
C THR A 40 -2.99 5.07 -8.04
N GLY A 41 -1.98 4.27 -8.38
CA GLY A 41 -1.60 3.07 -7.61
C GLY A 41 -1.28 3.38 -6.16
N GLU A 42 -0.57 4.48 -5.91
CA GLU A 42 -0.19 4.91 -4.55
C GLU A 42 -1.40 5.28 -3.69
N VAL A 43 -2.47 5.81 -4.27
CA VAL A 43 -3.63 6.34 -3.50
C VAL A 43 -4.87 5.45 -3.55
N ALA A 44 -4.88 4.39 -4.37
CA ALA A 44 -6.04 3.52 -4.59
C ALA A 44 -6.54 2.82 -3.32
N HIS A 45 -5.67 2.62 -2.34
CA HIS A 45 -6.01 2.00 -1.05
C HIS A 45 -6.93 2.88 -0.19
N LEU A 46 -7.03 4.18 -0.48
CA LEU A 46 -7.92 5.09 0.23
C LEU A 46 -9.38 4.82 -0.16
N PRO A 47 -10.32 4.84 0.79
CA PRO A 47 -11.74 4.82 0.49
C PRO A 47 -12.15 6.01 -0.39
N ARG A 48 -13.12 5.78 -1.28
CA ARG A 48 -13.51 6.77 -2.30
C ARG A 48 -13.81 8.16 -1.73
N ASP A 49 -14.61 8.24 -0.68
CA ASP A 49 -15.01 9.52 -0.08
C ASP A 49 -13.84 10.25 0.60
N ILE A 50 -12.89 9.49 1.14
CA ILE A 50 -11.63 10.04 1.67
C ILE A 50 -10.75 10.55 0.52
N LEU A 51 -10.61 9.76 -0.54
CA LEU A 51 -9.85 10.15 -1.73
C LEU A 51 -10.42 11.42 -2.37
N GLU A 52 -11.75 11.52 -2.49
CA GLU A 52 -12.45 12.71 -2.98
C GLU A 52 -12.10 13.96 -2.16
N ALA A 53 -12.14 13.85 -0.82
CA ALA A 53 -11.81 14.95 0.08
C ALA A 53 -10.32 15.35 0.00
N ALA A 54 -9.43 14.37 -0.02
CA ALA A 54 -7.98 14.58 -0.12
C ALA A 54 -7.59 15.21 -1.47
N CYS A 55 -8.17 14.74 -2.59
CA CYS A 55 -8.01 15.36 -3.89
C CYS A 55 -8.55 16.79 -3.93
N ALA A 56 -9.67 17.06 -3.24
CA ALA A 56 -10.18 18.42 -3.13
C ALA A 56 -9.21 19.34 -2.36
N ALA A 57 -8.53 18.84 -1.33
CA ALA A 57 -7.47 19.57 -0.63
C ALA A 57 -6.27 19.83 -1.55
N ALA A 58 -5.78 18.82 -2.25
CA ALA A 58 -4.67 18.95 -3.20
C ALA A 58 -4.95 20.01 -4.27
N ARG A 59 -6.15 20.04 -4.85
CA ARG A 59 -6.53 21.06 -5.85
C ARG A 59 -6.52 22.50 -5.32
N ARG A 60 -6.64 22.70 -4.00
CA ARG A 60 -6.62 24.04 -3.38
C ARG A 60 -5.21 24.52 -3.03
N THR A 61 -4.27 23.61 -2.83
CA THR A 61 -2.97 23.92 -2.21
C THR A 61 -1.76 23.59 -3.08
N CYS A 62 -1.85 22.58 -3.95
CA CYS A 62 -0.74 22.19 -4.80
C CYS A 62 -0.54 23.21 -5.93
N THR A 63 0.72 23.60 -6.14
CA THR A 63 1.13 24.45 -7.27
C THR A 63 2.02 23.69 -8.25
N HIS A 64 2.38 22.44 -7.93
CA HIS A 64 3.22 21.58 -8.76
C HIS A 64 2.76 20.12 -8.67
N HIS A 65 2.82 19.39 -9.78
CA HIS A 65 2.37 17.98 -9.86
C HIS A 65 3.05 17.06 -8.84
N GLY A 66 4.33 17.29 -8.54
CA GLY A 66 5.09 16.56 -7.51
C GLY A 66 4.56 16.71 -6.07
N GLN A 67 3.65 17.65 -5.80
CA GLN A 67 3.04 17.85 -4.49
C GLN A 67 1.71 17.09 -4.33
N ILE A 68 1.10 16.63 -5.43
CA ILE A 68 -0.25 16.05 -5.42
C ILE A 68 -0.29 14.79 -4.56
N VAL A 69 0.52 13.78 -4.86
CA VAL A 69 0.51 12.49 -4.15
C VAL A 69 0.85 12.67 -2.65
N PRO A 70 1.92 13.38 -2.26
CA PRO A 70 2.20 13.62 -0.84
C PRO A 70 1.06 14.33 -0.09
N THR A 71 0.38 15.27 -0.75
CA THR A 71 -0.75 15.98 -0.14
C THR A 71 -1.95 15.05 0.03
N ILE A 72 -2.27 14.24 -0.99
CA ILE A 72 -3.37 13.27 -0.92
C ILE A 72 -3.13 12.24 0.18
N LEU A 73 -1.92 11.69 0.28
CA LEU A 73 -1.58 10.70 1.32
C LEU A 73 -1.69 11.32 2.72
N LYS A 74 -1.12 12.51 2.93
CA LYS A 74 -1.21 13.19 4.22
C LYS A 74 -2.67 13.41 4.68
N GLU A 75 -3.48 14.04 3.83
CA GLU A 75 -4.87 14.34 4.15
C GLU A 75 -5.73 13.07 4.24
N GLY A 76 -5.50 12.12 3.33
CA GLY A 76 -6.22 10.87 3.25
C GLY A 76 -5.96 9.96 4.45
N GLU A 77 -4.70 9.81 4.86
CA GLU A 77 -4.31 8.99 6.01
C GLU A 77 -4.83 9.59 7.32
N GLU A 78 -4.81 10.91 7.47
CA GLU A 78 -5.38 11.58 8.65
C GLU A 78 -6.90 11.30 8.76
N LEU A 79 -7.64 11.49 7.66
CA LEU A 79 -9.07 11.19 7.61
C LEU A 79 -9.36 9.69 7.84
N LEU A 80 -8.54 8.81 7.28
CA LEU A 80 -8.67 7.36 7.43
C LEU A 80 -8.40 6.94 8.87
N SER A 81 -7.35 7.47 9.50
CA SER A 81 -7.02 7.22 10.90
C SER A 81 -8.15 7.67 11.84
N LEU A 82 -8.69 8.87 11.63
CA LEU A 82 -9.84 9.37 12.39
C LEU A 82 -11.06 8.46 12.22
N ARG A 83 -11.31 7.97 11.00
CA ARG A 83 -12.41 7.04 10.70
C ARG A 83 -12.20 5.70 11.40
N ARG A 84 -11.01 5.11 11.32
CA ARG A 84 -10.69 3.83 11.96
C ARG A 84 -10.81 3.91 13.48
N THR A 85 -10.38 5.03 14.08
CA THR A 85 -10.56 5.32 15.51
C THR A 85 -12.04 5.36 15.88
N ARG A 86 -12.87 6.09 15.12
CA ARG A 86 -14.33 6.17 15.37
C ARG A 86 -15.04 4.82 15.24
N LEU A 87 -14.58 3.97 14.32
CA LEU A 87 -15.12 2.63 14.13
C LEU A 87 -14.54 1.59 15.11
N GLY A 88 -13.62 1.99 15.99
CA GLY A 88 -12.97 1.08 16.94
C GLY A 88 -12.04 0.05 16.28
N VAL A 89 -11.68 0.22 15.00
CA VAL A 89 -10.85 -0.72 14.24
C VAL A 89 -9.40 -0.70 14.72
N ASP A 90 -8.91 0.46 15.14
CA ASP A 90 -7.55 0.63 15.68
C ASP A 90 -7.46 0.39 17.19
N VAL A 91 -8.55 -0.08 17.81
CA VAL A 91 -8.49 -0.64 19.17
C VAL A 91 -7.94 -2.05 19.04
N ILE A 92 -6.61 -2.17 18.88
CA ILE A 92 -5.92 -3.40 19.25
C ILE A 92 -5.89 -3.37 20.78
N PRO A 93 -6.61 -4.25 21.48
CA PRO A 93 -6.41 -4.38 22.93
C PRO A 93 -4.92 -4.70 23.12
N ARG A 94 -4.20 -3.92 23.92
CA ARG A 94 -2.77 -4.19 24.21
C ARG A 94 -2.53 -5.62 24.71
N ASP A 95 -3.57 -6.25 25.25
CA ASP A 95 -3.58 -7.63 25.73
C ASP A 95 -3.79 -8.70 24.65
N ARG A 96 -3.93 -8.32 23.37
CA ARG A 96 -4.02 -9.28 22.26
C ARG A 96 -2.61 -9.72 21.84
N HIS A 97 -1.88 -10.32 22.78
CA HIS A 97 -0.68 -11.07 22.44
C HIS A 97 -1.14 -12.25 21.58
N LEU A 98 -0.50 -12.43 20.42
CA LEU A 98 -0.64 -13.70 19.71
C LEU A 98 -0.23 -14.80 20.69
N PRO A 99 -0.97 -15.92 20.76
CA PRO A 99 -0.47 -17.06 21.51
C PRO A 99 0.94 -17.36 20.98
N ALA A 100 1.87 -17.66 21.89
CA ALA A 100 3.21 -18.06 21.48
C ALA A 100 3.05 -19.20 20.46
N PRO A 101 3.67 -19.10 19.26
CA PRO A 101 3.53 -20.15 18.27
C PRO A 101 4.02 -21.46 18.89
N ASP A 102 3.35 -22.55 18.57
CA ASP A 102 3.81 -23.87 19.00
C ASP A 102 5.25 -24.05 18.52
N ARG A 103 6.16 -24.20 19.48
CA ARG A 103 7.58 -24.38 19.17
C ARG A 103 7.75 -25.78 18.64
N TRP A 104 7.78 -25.92 17.31
CA TRP A 104 8.08 -27.19 16.66
C TRP A 104 9.39 -27.76 17.21
N LYS A 105 9.34 -29.02 17.64
CA LYS A 105 10.49 -29.80 18.10
C LYS A 105 10.58 -31.04 17.23
N PRO A 106 11.55 -31.14 16.32
CA PRO A 106 11.71 -32.33 15.50
C PRO A 106 12.07 -33.52 16.39
N SER A 107 11.51 -34.68 16.06
CA SER A 107 11.89 -35.97 16.62
C SER A 107 13.30 -36.38 16.18
N ALA A 108 13.88 -37.36 16.87
CA ALA A 108 15.20 -37.89 16.50
C ALA A 108 15.23 -38.43 15.05
N GLU A 109 14.14 -39.05 14.60
CA GLU A 109 14.01 -39.58 13.24
C GLU A 109 13.95 -38.45 12.20
N GLU A 110 13.17 -37.40 12.46
CA GLU A 110 13.12 -36.20 11.60
C GLU A 110 14.49 -35.51 11.52
N ILE A 111 15.24 -35.47 12.62
CA ILE A 111 16.61 -34.92 12.64
C ILE A 111 17.53 -35.75 11.73
N GLU A 112 17.45 -37.08 11.77
CA GLU A 112 18.26 -37.93 10.90
C GLU A 112 17.87 -37.80 9.42
N LEU A 113 16.56 -37.68 9.12
CA LEU A 113 16.08 -37.41 7.77
C LEU A 113 16.58 -36.05 7.24
N ILE A 114 16.52 -34.99 8.07
CA ILE A 114 17.02 -33.65 7.72
C ILE A 114 18.54 -33.69 7.48
N LYS A 115 19.29 -34.42 8.30
CA LYS A 115 20.73 -34.61 8.12
C LYS A 115 21.05 -35.36 6.83
N ALA A 116 20.30 -36.41 6.51
CA ALA A 116 20.48 -37.20 5.29
C ALA A 116 20.18 -36.37 4.03
N ASP A 117 19.10 -35.58 4.05
CA ASP A 117 18.74 -34.66 2.96
C ASP A 117 19.81 -33.57 2.75
N ALA A 118 20.31 -32.98 3.84
CA ALA A 118 21.43 -32.02 3.77
C ALA A 118 22.72 -32.65 3.24
N ALA A 119 23.03 -33.90 3.62
CA ALA A 119 24.19 -34.63 3.13
C ALA A 119 24.07 -34.98 1.63
N ALA A 120 22.88 -35.36 1.17
CA ALA A 120 22.60 -35.64 -0.24
C ALA A 120 22.65 -34.37 -1.10
N GLY A 121 22.13 -33.24 -0.60
CA GLY A 121 22.15 -31.94 -1.28
C GLY A 121 23.56 -31.34 -1.45
N LEU A 122 24.51 -31.69 -0.58
CA LEU A 122 25.91 -31.26 -0.69
C LEU A 122 26.70 -32.03 -1.76
N HIS A 123 26.29 -33.25 -2.12
CA HIS A 123 26.94 -34.05 -3.17
C HIS A 123 26.50 -33.69 -4.59
N GLY A 124 25.43 -32.90 -4.75
CA GLY A 124 24.92 -32.47 -6.06
C GLY A 124 25.40 -31.08 -6.54
N ARG A 125 26.14 -30.33 -5.73
CA ARG A 125 26.61 -28.96 -6.08
C ARG A 125 28.10 -28.86 -6.43
N GLY A 126 28.78 -30.00 -6.61
CA GLY A 126 30.21 -30.09 -6.90
C GLY A 126 30.58 -30.66 -8.28
N ALA A 127 29.68 -30.64 -9.26
CA ALA A 127 29.98 -31.04 -10.63
C ALA A 127 29.28 -30.10 -11.64
N ALA A 128 29.84 -28.89 -11.78
CA ALA A 128 29.74 -28.04 -12.96
C ALA A 128 30.94 -27.09 -12.97
#